data_AF-A0A382KHT4-F1
#
_entry.id   AF-A0A382KHT4-F1
#
_cell.length_a   1.000
_cell.length_b   1.000
_cell.length_c   1.000
_cell.angle_alpha   90.00
_cell.angle_beta   90.00
_cell.angle_gamma   90.00
#
_symmetry.space_group_name_H-M   'P 1'
#
loop_
_entity.id
_entity.type
_entity.pdbx_description
1 polymer ?
#
loop_
_entity_poly.entity_id
_entity_poly.type
_entity_poly.pdbx_seq_one_letter_code
_entity_poly.pdbx_strand_id
1 'polypeptide(L)'
;FSTGSSLMPQKRNPDVAELTRSKSGRLVGNLMSLLTILKGLPTGYNRDLQEDKHCLFDSIDTLQMALPAMEGAVEGAEFLEGKIGRALSAQLFATDLADYLVRKGVPFREAHEIIGKVVRVSEEEGVTLDEMPLADLRDIDKRFGKDVSTLFSWERSVESRSVYGGTSLTALENQFLVAEESMRAK
;
A
#
# COMPACT_ATOMS: atom_id res chain seq x y z
N PHE A 1 4.04 17.21 -13.68
CA PHE A 1 5.00 16.85 -12.60
C PHE A 1 5.98 15.74 -12.99
N SER A 2 6.32 15.65 -14.28
CA SER A 2 7.23 14.65 -14.84
C SER A 2 7.98 15.28 -16.01
N THR A 3 9.21 14.86 -16.26
CA THR A 3 9.91 15.16 -17.51
C THR A 3 9.68 14.05 -18.54
N GLY A 4 10.05 14.31 -19.79
CA GLY A 4 9.94 13.33 -20.88
C GLY A 4 11.14 13.41 -21.82
N SER A 5 11.13 12.57 -22.85
CA SER A 5 12.12 12.61 -23.92
C SER A 5 11.47 13.07 -25.21
N SER A 6 12.14 13.95 -25.97
CA SER A 6 11.68 14.37 -27.30
C SER A 6 11.62 13.21 -28.30
N LEU A 7 12.46 12.18 -28.12
CA LEU A 7 12.47 10.97 -28.97
C LEU A 7 11.47 9.90 -28.53
N MET A 8 11.12 9.86 -27.24
CA MET A 8 10.21 8.85 -26.67
C MET A 8 8.96 9.52 -26.09
N PRO A 9 7.92 9.74 -26.92
CA PRO A 9 6.78 10.59 -26.55
C PRO A 9 5.92 10.05 -25.41
N GLN A 10 5.99 8.76 -25.11
CA GLN A 10 5.27 8.13 -23.99
C GLN A 10 6.12 8.02 -22.71
N LYS A 11 7.44 8.27 -22.78
CA LYS A 11 8.31 8.21 -21.61
C LYS A 11 8.02 9.39 -20.69
N ARG A 12 7.70 9.09 -19.43
CA ARG A 12 7.53 10.05 -18.35
C ARG A 12 8.47 9.65 -17.21
N ASN A 13 9.34 10.56 -16.79
CA ASN A 13 10.22 10.34 -15.64
C ASN A 13 9.57 10.94 -14.38
N PRO A 14 9.65 10.27 -13.22
CA PRO A 14 9.00 10.74 -11.99
C PRO A 14 9.89 11.72 -11.21
N ASP A 15 10.39 12.78 -11.85
CA ASP A 15 11.42 13.67 -11.29
C ASP A 15 11.02 14.26 -9.92
N VAL A 16 9.76 14.64 -9.76
CA VAL A 16 9.27 15.20 -8.49
C VAL A 16 9.37 14.19 -7.35
N ALA A 17 9.04 12.92 -7.61
CA ALA A 17 9.18 11.86 -6.61
C ALA A 17 10.64 11.55 -6.32
N GLU A 18 11.51 11.54 -7.34
CA GLU A 18 12.95 11.33 -7.18
C GLU A 18 13.61 12.44 -6.35
N LEU A 19 13.31 13.69 -6.68
CA LEU A 19 13.82 14.85 -5.96
C LEU A 19 13.30 14.88 -4.52
N THR A 20 11.99 14.68 -4.31
CA THR A 20 11.42 14.61 -2.95
C THR A 20 12.06 13.50 -2.12
N ARG A 21 12.26 12.31 -2.71
CA ARG A 21 12.99 11.22 -2.06
C ARG A 21 14.42 11.62 -1.70
N SER A 22 15.15 12.30 -2.59
CA SER A 22 16.50 12.79 -2.29
C SER A 22 16.54 13.82 -1.15
N LYS A 23 15.51 14.68 -1.07
CA LYS A 23 15.40 15.71 -0.02
C LYS A 23 15.20 15.11 1.37
N SER A 24 14.66 13.89 1.50
CA SER A 24 14.62 13.20 2.79
C SER A 24 16.01 13.06 3.41
N GLY A 25 17.04 12.73 2.63
CA GLY A 25 18.42 12.64 3.10
C GLY A 25 18.99 13.98 3.55
N ARG A 26 18.62 15.07 2.86
CA ARG A 26 18.98 16.44 3.25
C ARG A 26 18.39 16.81 4.61
N LEU A 27 17.10 16.53 4.82
CA LEU A 27 16.42 16.79 6.10
C LEU A 27 16.99 15.96 7.25
N VAL A 28 17.30 14.68 7.01
CA VAL A 28 17.99 13.82 7.98
C VAL A 28 19.39 14.36 8.31
N GLY A 29 20.11 14.87 7.30
CA GLY A 29 21.39 15.56 7.50
C GLY A 29 21.27 16.76 8.43
N ASN A 30 20.29 17.63 8.21
CA ASN A 30 20.05 18.80 9.05
C ASN A 30 19.73 18.40 10.51
N LEU A 31 18.91 17.36 10.69
CA LEU A 31 18.63 16.80 12.02
C LEU A 31 19.90 16.30 12.71
N MET A 32 20.72 15.53 12.01
CA MET A 32 21.95 14.97 12.57
C MET A 32 22.98 16.06 12.92
N SER A 33 23.08 17.10 12.09
CA SER A 33 23.91 18.28 12.39
C SER A 33 23.46 18.94 13.69
N LEU A 34 22.16 19.25 13.82
CA LEU A 34 21.61 19.91 15.00
C LEU A 34 21.80 19.07 16.28
N LEU A 35 21.49 17.78 16.22
CA LEU A 35 21.71 16.86 17.36
C LEU A 35 23.19 16.80 17.78
N THR A 36 24.11 16.85 16.83
CA THR A 36 25.55 16.80 17.10
C THR A 36 26.07 18.11 17.70
N ILE A 37 25.59 19.26 17.20
CA ILE A 37 25.92 20.58 17.77
C ILE A 37 25.47 20.67 19.24
N LEU A 38 24.28 20.17 19.55
CA LEU A 38 23.72 20.24 20.91
C LEU A 38 24.37 19.25 21.89
N LYS A 39 24.99 18.17 21.39
CA LYS A 39 25.50 17.08 22.21
C LYS A 39 26.61 17.56 23.15
N GLY A 40 26.31 17.61 24.45
CA GLY A 40 27.30 17.86 25.49
C GLY A 40 27.64 19.34 25.71
N LEU A 41 26.84 20.27 25.17
CA LEU A 41 27.01 21.69 25.47
C LEU A 41 26.73 21.97 26.97
N PRO A 42 27.55 22.80 27.63
CA PRO A 42 27.26 23.25 28.99
C PRO A 42 26.05 24.19 29.01
N THR A 43 25.45 24.37 30.19
CA THR A 43 24.27 25.23 30.37
C THR A 43 24.58 26.70 30.08
N GLY A 44 23.61 27.41 29.48
CA GLY A 44 23.73 28.82 29.12
C GLY A 44 23.91 29.02 27.62
N TYR A 45 24.29 30.23 27.23
CA TYR A 45 24.52 30.56 25.82
C TYR A 45 25.91 30.09 25.38
N ASN A 46 25.96 29.26 24.33
CA ASN A 46 27.17 28.88 23.63
C ASN A 46 27.07 29.39 22.19
N ARG A 47 28.17 29.90 21.62
CA ARG A 47 28.17 30.46 20.26
C ARG A 47 27.90 29.40 19.19
N ASP A 48 28.16 28.13 19.49
CA ASP A 48 27.82 26.94 18.71
C ASP A 48 26.33 26.92 18.30
N LEU A 49 25.45 27.49 19.14
CA LEU A 49 24.02 27.59 18.87
C LEU A 49 23.69 28.51 17.67
N GLN A 50 24.65 29.19 17.07
CA GLN A 50 24.40 29.98 15.85
C GLN A 50 24.19 29.12 14.59
N GLU A 51 24.65 27.87 14.59
CA GLU A 51 24.50 26.91 13.48
C GLU A 51 23.06 26.38 13.33
N ASP A 52 22.16 26.72 14.25
CA ASP A 52 20.75 26.31 14.25
C ASP A 52 19.97 26.80 13.02
N LYS A 53 20.18 28.07 12.65
CA LYS A 53 19.40 28.76 11.60
C LYS A 53 19.60 28.13 10.24
N HIS A 54 20.82 27.70 9.91
CA HIS A 54 21.11 27.10 8.61
C HIS A 54 20.32 25.80 8.43
N CYS A 55 20.33 24.93 9.44
CA CYS A 55 19.57 23.68 9.43
C CYS A 55 18.06 23.95 9.33
N LEU A 56 17.55 24.92 10.10
CA LEU A 56 16.15 25.28 10.13
C LEU A 56 15.66 25.86 8.80
N PHE A 57 16.32 26.90 8.29
CA PHE A 57 15.92 27.58 7.06
C PHE A 57 15.98 26.63 5.87
N ASP A 58 17.04 25.83 5.76
CA ASP A 58 17.15 24.86 4.69
C ASP A 58 16.04 23.80 4.72
N SER A 59 15.65 23.34 5.92
CA SER A 59 14.55 22.39 6.07
C SER A 59 13.20 23.02 5.69
N ILE A 60 12.95 24.26 6.10
CA ILE A 60 11.72 24.98 5.74
C ILE A 60 11.65 25.20 4.23
N ASP A 61 12.69 25.75 3.61
CA ASP A 61 12.74 26.01 2.17
C ASP A 61 12.55 24.71 1.38
N THR A 62 13.19 23.62 1.83
CA THR A 62 13.04 22.30 1.23
C THR A 62 11.59 21.80 1.28
N LEU A 63 10.92 21.92 2.43
CA LEU A 63 9.53 21.48 2.58
C LEU A 63 8.55 22.36 1.79
N GLN A 64 8.77 23.68 1.79
CA GLN A 64 7.96 24.62 1.02
C GLN A 64 8.04 24.39 -0.50
N MET A 65 9.15 23.83 -0.98
CA MET A 65 9.26 23.41 -2.39
C MET A 65 8.71 21.99 -2.63
N ALA A 66 9.00 21.04 -1.75
CA ALA A 66 8.67 19.63 -1.97
C ALA A 66 7.17 19.34 -1.82
N LEU A 67 6.49 19.94 -0.83
CA LEU A 67 5.08 19.65 -0.55
C LEU A 67 4.15 20.09 -1.69
N PRO A 68 4.21 21.33 -2.22
CA PRO A 68 3.34 21.73 -3.33
C PRO A 68 3.65 20.96 -4.63
N ALA A 69 4.92 20.60 -4.86
CA ALA A 69 5.28 19.78 -6.01
C ALA A 69 4.68 18.38 -5.92
N MET A 70 4.71 17.75 -4.74
CA MET A 70 4.09 16.44 -4.50
C MET A 70 2.56 16.49 -4.55
N GLU A 71 1.94 17.54 -3.99
CA GLU A 71 0.50 17.78 -4.08
C GLU A 71 0.03 17.78 -5.53
N GLY A 72 0.65 18.62 -6.36
CA GLY A 72 0.29 18.67 -7.78
C GLY A 72 0.62 17.36 -8.53
N ALA A 73 1.67 16.63 -8.11
CA ALA A 73 1.98 15.32 -8.70
C ALA A 73 0.89 14.28 -8.40
N VAL A 74 0.32 14.29 -7.20
CA VAL A 74 -0.80 13.42 -6.82
C VAL A 74 -2.09 13.86 -7.51
N GLU A 75 -2.38 15.15 -7.53
CA GLU A 75 -3.56 15.72 -8.20
C GLU A 75 -3.58 15.42 -9.70
N GLY A 76 -2.42 15.55 -10.36
CA GLY A 76 -2.27 15.28 -11.79
C GLY A 76 -1.99 13.81 -12.15
N ALA A 77 -2.08 12.87 -11.20
CA ALA A 77 -1.83 11.46 -11.46
C ALA A 77 -3.03 10.82 -12.17
N GLU A 78 -2.77 10.06 -13.23
CA GLU A 78 -3.78 9.26 -13.93
C GLU A 78 -3.61 7.78 -13.57
N PHE A 79 -4.67 7.18 -13.04
CA PHE A 79 -4.70 5.75 -12.72
C PHE A 79 -5.27 4.96 -13.89
N LEU A 80 -4.48 4.02 -14.40
CA LEU A 80 -4.85 3.18 -15.54
C LEU A 80 -5.63 1.96 -15.05
N GLU A 81 -6.92 2.13 -14.76
CA GLU A 81 -7.81 1.07 -14.22
C GLU A 81 -7.70 -0.26 -14.98
N GLY A 82 -7.70 -0.23 -16.32
CA GLY A 82 -7.56 -1.44 -17.12
C GLY A 82 -6.19 -2.14 -17.01
N LYS A 83 -5.12 -1.43 -16.63
CA LYS A 83 -3.83 -2.05 -16.28
C LYS A 83 -3.83 -2.58 -14.85
N ILE A 84 -4.45 -1.85 -13.92
CA ILE A 84 -4.60 -2.28 -12.52
C ILE A 84 -5.40 -3.57 -12.47
N GLY A 85 -6.56 -3.64 -13.14
CA GLY A 85 -7.39 -4.84 -13.21
C GLY A 85 -6.67 -6.03 -13.82
N ARG A 86 -5.88 -5.83 -14.88
CA ARG A 86 -5.06 -6.91 -15.49
C ARG A 86 -3.90 -7.38 -14.63
N ALA A 87 -3.48 -6.60 -13.62
CA ALA A 87 -2.47 -7.04 -12.66
C ALA A 87 -3.07 -7.94 -11.56
N LEU A 88 -4.40 -7.99 -11.43
CA LEU A 88 -5.07 -8.91 -10.53
C LEU A 88 -4.96 -10.34 -11.08
N SER A 89 -4.62 -11.27 -10.19
CA SER A 89 -4.40 -12.68 -10.53
C SER A 89 -5.30 -13.52 -9.64
N ALA A 90 -6.07 -14.43 -10.25
CA ALA A 90 -7.02 -15.29 -9.55
C ALA A 90 -6.38 -16.12 -8.42
N GLN A 91 -5.07 -16.38 -8.49
CA GLN A 91 -4.29 -17.00 -7.43
C GLN A 91 -4.37 -16.24 -6.09
N LEU A 92 -4.65 -14.93 -6.12
CA LEU A 92 -4.87 -14.13 -4.90
C LEU A 92 -6.11 -14.60 -4.10
N PHE A 93 -7.10 -15.21 -4.75
CA PHE A 93 -8.27 -15.79 -4.08
C PHE A 93 -7.94 -17.00 -3.19
N ALA A 94 -6.71 -17.54 -3.24
CA ALA A 94 -6.29 -18.61 -2.33
C ALA A 94 -6.50 -18.24 -0.86
N THR A 95 -6.21 -16.98 -0.48
CA THR A 95 -6.43 -16.50 0.89
C THR A 95 -7.92 -16.43 1.22
N ASP A 96 -8.76 -15.98 0.29
CA ASP A 96 -10.22 -15.95 0.46
C ASP A 96 -10.83 -17.35 0.60
N LEU A 97 -10.30 -18.33 -0.12
CA LEU A 97 -10.69 -19.74 0.02
C LEU A 97 -10.29 -20.32 1.38
N ALA A 98 -9.13 -19.94 1.92
CA ALA A 98 -8.70 -20.35 3.25
C ALA A 98 -9.62 -19.75 4.33
N ASP A 99 -9.89 -18.44 4.24
CA ASP A 99 -10.84 -17.75 5.13
C ASP A 99 -12.24 -18.36 5.08
N TYR A 100 -12.69 -18.78 3.90
CA TYR A 100 -13.95 -19.47 3.72
C TYR A 100 -14.02 -20.78 4.51
N LEU A 101 -12.98 -21.61 4.45
CA LEU A 101 -12.92 -22.85 5.24
C LEU A 101 -12.84 -22.53 6.74
N VAL A 102 -12.06 -21.53 7.13
CA VAL A 102 -11.98 -21.10 8.54
C VAL A 102 -13.33 -20.64 9.07
N ARG A 103 -14.09 -19.88 8.28
CA ARG A 103 -15.47 -19.46 8.63
C ARG A 103 -16.43 -20.64 8.75
N LYS A 104 -16.12 -21.79 8.14
CA LYS A 104 -16.85 -23.06 8.30
C LYS A 104 -16.35 -23.90 9.49
N GLY A 105 -15.46 -23.35 10.32
CA GLY A 105 -14.94 -24.01 11.51
C GLY A 105 -13.69 -24.88 11.27
N VAL A 106 -13.10 -24.81 10.07
CA VAL A 106 -11.85 -25.53 9.79
C VAL A 106 -10.68 -24.81 10.48
N PRO A 107 -9.83 -25.50 11.27
CA PRO A 107 -8.63 -24.90 11.82
C PRO A 107 -7.74 -24.30 10.72
N PHE A 108 -7.18 -23.12 10.94
CA PHE A 108 -6.43 -22.39 9.90
C PHE A 108 -5.32 -23.22 9.25
N ARG A 109 -4.56 -24.00 10.04
CA ARG A 109 -3.51 -24.88 9.52
C ARG A 109 -4.06 -25.88 8.50
N GLU A 110 -5.20 -26.49 8.82
CA GLU A 110 -5.86 -27.46 7.94
C GLU A 110 -6.42 -26.77 6.69
N ALA A 111 -7.04 -25.59 6.84
CA ALA A 111 -7.51 -24.79 5.70
C ALA A 111 -6.35 -24.43 4.76
N HIS A 112 -5.21 -24.00 5.30
CA HIS A 112 -4.01 -23.69 4.53
C HIS A 112 -3.46 -24.93 3.80
N GLU A 113 -3.42 -26.10 4.45
CA GLU A 113 -3.01 -27.36 3.80
C GLU A 113 -3.97 -27.76 2.66
N ILE A 114 -5.29 -27.56 2.84
CA ILE A 114 -6.31 -27.81 1.81
C ILE A 114 -6.11 -26.87 0.62
N ILE A 115 -5.99 -25.56 0.86
CA ILE A 115 -5.81 -24.58 -0.21
C ILE A 115 -4.48 -24.79 -0.94
N GLY A 116 -3.42 -25.20 -0.24
CA GLY A 116 -2.17 -25.60 -0.90
C GLY A 116 -2.36 -26.74 -1.90
N LYS A 117 -3.28 -27.69 -1.64
CA LYS A 117 -3.65 -28.73 -2.62
C LYS A 117 -4.45 -28.14 -3.78
N VAL A 118 -5.42 -27.25 -3.50
CA VAL A 118 -6.22 -26.57 -4.52
C VAL A 118 -5.34 -25.80 -5.51
N VAL A 119 -4.40 -25.00 -5.00
CA VAL A 119 -3.47 -24.22 -5.82
C VAL A 119 -2.60 -25.13 -6.68
N ARG A 120 -2.04 -26.21 -6.11
CA ARG A 120 -1.25 -27.17 -6.87
C ARG A 120 -2.04 -27.83 -8.01
N VAL A 121 -3.28 -28.26 -7.75
CA VAL A 121 -4.13 -28.86 -8.79
C VAL A 121 -4.45 -27.83 -9.89
N SER A 122 -4.75 -26.58 -9.52
CA SER A 122 -4.93 -25.48 -10.47
C SER A 122 -3.71 -25.27 -11.35
N GLU A 123 -2.49 -25.33 -10.79
CA GLU A 123 -1.24 -25.20 -11.54
C GLU A 123 -0.98 -26.41 -12.45
N GLU A 124 -1.22 -27.63 -11.97
CA GLU A 124 -1.03 -28.88 -12.72
C GLU A 124 -1.98 -28.98 -13.92
N GLU A 125 -3.23 -28.58 -13.75
CA GLU A 125 -4.27 -28.60 -14.80
C GLU A 125 -4.24 -27.34 -15.70
N GLY A 126 -3.45 -26.32 -15.35
CA GLY A 126 -3.34 -25.07 -16.10
C GLY A 126 -4.62 -24.23 -16.10
N VAL A 127 -5.46 -24.37 -15.07
CA VAL A 127 -6.71 -23.61 -14.89
C VAL A 127 -6.57 -22.61 -13.75
N THR A 128 -7.23 -21.46 -13.82
CA THR A 128 -7.20 -20.50 -12.70
C THR A 128 -8.13 -20.91 -11.57
N LEU A 129 -7.89 -20.41 -10.35
CA LEU A 129 -8.68 -20.77 -9.17
C LEU A 129 -10.19 -20.50 -9.34
N ASP A 130 -10.54 -19.43 -10.04
CA ASP A 130 -11.91 -19.01 -10.35
C ASP A 130 -12.58 -19.82 -11.46
N GLU A 131 -11.80 -20.56 -12.24
CA GLU A 131 -12.27 -21.47 -13.30
C GLU A 131 -12.38 -22.92 -12.81
N MET A 132 -11.86 -23.24 -11.62
CA MET A 132 -11.91 -24.59 -11.07
C MET A 132 -13.36 -25.06 -10.83
N PRO A 133 -13.77 -26.20 -11.41
CA PRO A 133 -15.05 -26.82 -11.11
C PRO A 133 -15.24 -27.11 -9.62
N LEU A 134 -16.47 -26.92 -9.13
CA LEU A 134 -16.83 -27.29 -7.75
C LEU A 134 -16.61 -28.78 -7.46
N ALA A 135 -16.71 -29.65 -8.48
CA ALA A 135 -16.43 -31.07 -8.33
C ALA A 135 -14.97 -31.29 -7.91
N ASP A 136 -14.03 -30.68 -8.62
CA ASP A 136 -12.60 -30.78 -8.36
C ASP A 136 -12.23 -30.20 -6.99
N LEU A 137 -12.84 -29.07 -6.61
CA LEU A 137 -12.71 -28.52 -5.26
C LEU A 137 -13.21 -29.52 -4.19
N ARG A 138 -14.33 -30.20 -4.45
CA ARG A 138 -14.92 -31.19 -3.52
C ARG A 138 -14.15 -32.50 -3.44
N ASP A 139 -13.47 -32.88 -4.51
CA ASP A 139 -12.57 -34.02 -4.52
C ASP A 139 -11.38 -33.78 -3.60
N ILE A 140 -10.94 -32.53 -3.46
CA ILE A 140 -9.94 -32.11 -2.48
C ILE A 140 -10.54 -32.04 -1.07
N ASP A 141 -11.68 -31.35 -0.91
CA ASP A 141 -12.36 -31.27 0.38
C ASP A 141 -13.89 -31.10 0.27
N LYS A 142 -14.64 -32.00 0.92
CA LYS A 142 -16.11 -32.04 0.85
C LYS A 142 -16.80 -30.80 1.43
N ARG A 143 -16.12 -29.97 2.22
CA ARG A 143 -16.70 -28.75 2.84
C ARG A 143 -16.87 -27.61 1.85
N PHE A 144 -16.30 -27.70 0.64
CA PHE A 144 -16.60 -26.75 -0.44
C PHE A 144 -18.07 -26.86 -0.86
N GLY A 145 -18.81 -25.78 -0.62
CA GLY A 145 -20.21 -25.63 -0.96
C GLY A 145 -20.41 -24.93 -2.30
N LYS A 146 -21.66 -24.90 -2.77
CA LYS A 146 -22.03 -24.16 -3.99
C LYS A 146 -21.77 -22.65 -3.87
N ASP A 147 -21.69 -22.15 -2.64
CA ASP A 147 -21.36 -20.78 -2.29
C ASP A 147 -19.89 -20.42 -2.53
N VAL A 148 -18.99 -21.38 -2.78
CA VAL A 148 -17.57 -21.09 -3.05
C VAL A 148 -17.38 -20.22 -4.29
N SER A 149 -18.21 -20.38 -5.33
CA SER A 149 -18.11 -19.61 -6.56
C SER A 149 -18.33 -18.11 -6.35
N THR A 150 -19.06 -17.75 -5.29
CA THR A 150 -19.26 -16.35 -4.94
C THR A 150 -17.99 -15.68 -4.42
N LEU A 151 -16.92 -16.42 -4.10
CA LEU A 151 -15.64 -15.87 -3.60
C LEU A 151 -14.80 -15.25 -4.70
N PHE A 152 -15.02 -15.66 -5.95
CA PHE A 152 -14.26 -15.20 -7.11
C PHE A 152 -14.78 -13.84 -7.62
N SER A 153 -14.82 -12.87 -6.72
CA SER A 153 -15.14 -11.47 -7.00
C SER A 153 -14.14 -10.59 -6.23
N TRP A 154 -13.50 -9.68 -6.96
CA TRP A 154 -12.56 -8.73 -6.39
C TRP A 154 -13.23 -7.82 -5.37
N GLU A 155 -14.45 -7.38 -5.68
CA GLU A 155 -15.28 -6.58 -4.80
C GLU A 155 -15.56 -7.33 -3.50
N ARG A 156 -15.96 -8.60 -3.58
CA ARG A 156 -16.22 -9.39 -2.36
C ARG A 156 -14.95 -9.61 -1.54
N SER A 157 -13.82 -9.91 -2.19
CA SER A 157 -12.53 -10.10 -1.49
C SER A 157 -12.19 -8.86 -0.67
N VAL A 158 -12.29 -7.68 -1.27
CA VAL A 158 -12.06 -6.38 -0.61
C VAL A 158 -13.09 -6.11 0.49
N GLU A 159 -14.38 -6.29 0.22
CA GLU A 159 -15.47 -6.05 1.17
C GLU A 159 -15.42 -6.97 2.39
N SER A 160 -14.81 -8.16 2.27
CA SER A 160 -14.60 -9.05 3.40
C SER A 160 -13.66 -8.50 4.46
N ARG A 161 -12.84 -7.48 4.11
CA ARG A 161 -11.86 -6.82 4.98
C ARG A 161 -12.47 -5.58 5.65
N SER A 162 -13.57 -5.80 6.38
CA SER A 162 -14.38 -4.74 7.01
C SER A 162 -14.02 -4.38 8.44
N VAL A 163 -12.87 -4.86 8.92
CA VAL A 163 -12.31 -4.45 10.20
C VAL A 163 -11.80 -3.01 10.14
N TYR A 164 -11.61 -2.38 11.30
CA TYR A 164 -10.98 -1.06 11.40
C TYR A 164 -9.61 -1.06 10.71
N GLY A 165 -9.37 -0.07 9.83
CA GLY A 165 -8.16 0.01 9.00
C GLY A 165 -8.12 -0.98 7.82
N GLY A 166 -9.20 -1.73 7.58
CA GLY A 166 -9.33 -2.63 6.43
C GLY A 166 -9.58 -1.90 5.11
N THR A 167 -9.74 -2.67 4.04
CA THR A 167 -9.88 -2.17 2.66
C THR A 167 -11.32 -2.17 2.13
N SER A 168 -12.30 -2.68 2.89
CA SER A 168 -13.72 -2.55 2.49
C SER A 168 -14.15 -1.09 2.36
N LEU A 169 -15.21 -0.83 1.60
CA LEU A 169 -15.77 0.52 1.45
C LEU A 169 -16.12 1.15 2.80
N THR A 170 -16.81 0.42 3.69
CA THR A 170 -17.16 0.92 5.03
C THR A 170 -15.92 1.25 5.87
N ALA A 171 -14.86 0.44 5.78
CA ALA A 171 -13.62 0.73 6.48
C ALA A 171 -12.89 1.96 5.90
N LEU A 172 -12.97 2.16 4.59
CA LEU A 172 -12.38 3.30 3.89
C LEU A 172 -13.13 4.61 4.20
N GLU A 173 -14.47 4.58 4.21
CA GLU A 173 -15.31 5.72 4.62
C GLU A 173 -14.97 6.18 6.04
N ASN A 174 -14.83 5.24 6.97
CA ASN A 174 -14.40 5.55 8.34
C ASN A 174 -13.01 6.18 8.37
N GLN A 175 -12.06 5.70 7.55
CA GLN A 175 -10.72 6.28 7.46
C GLN A 175 -10.74 7.71 6.92
N PHE A 176 -11.58 8.00 5.91
CA PHE A 176 -11.74 9.37 5.40
C PHE A 176 -12.32 10.32 6.45
N LEU A 177 -13.35 9.89 7.19
CA LEU A 177 -13.91 10.70 8.27
C LEU A 177 -12.86 11.04 9.33
N VAL A 178 -12.10 10.04 9.80
CA VAL A 178 -11.02 10.25 10.78
C VAL A 178 -9.93 11.19 10.24
N ALA A 179 -9.56 11.06 8.97
CA ALA A 179 -8.58 11.93 8.34
C ALA A 179 -9.08 13.38 8.25
N GLU A 180 -10.33 13.60 7.85
CA GLU A 180 -10.95 14.92 7.79
C GLU A 180 -11.03 15.59 9.16
N GLU A 181 -11.49 14.85 10.18
CA GLU A 181 -11.55 15.34 11.56
C GLU A 181 -10.16 15.73 12.07
N SER A 182 -9.14 14.91 11.79
CA SER A 182 -7.75 15.18 12.19
C SER A 182 -7.16 16.43 11.51
N MET A 183 -7.61 16.74 10.29
CA MET A 183 -7.21 17.97 9.59
C MET A 183 -7.94 19.21 10.11
N ARG A 184 -9.21 19.08 10.55
CA ARG A 184 -10.00 20.18 11.14
C ARG A 184 -9.65 20.48 12.59
N ALA A 185 -9.10 19.51 13.32
CA ALA A 185 -8.71 19.65 14.73
C ALA A 185 -7.40 20.45 14.95
N LYS A 186 -6.84 21.05 13.89
CA LYS A 186 -5.67 21.95 13.93
C LYS A 186 -6.09 23.37 13.56
#